data_AF-A0A2M9YC25-F1
#
_entry.id   AF-A0A2M9YC25-F1
#
_cell.length_a   1.000
_cell.length_b   1.000
_cell.length_c   1.000
_cell.angle_alpha   90.00
_cell.angle_beta   90.00
_cell.angle_gamma   90.00
#
_symmetry.space_group_name_H-M   'P 1'
#
loop_
_entity.id
_entity.type
_entity.pdbx_description
1 polymer ?
#
loop_
_entity_poly.entity_id
_entity_poly.type
_entity_poly.pdbx_seq_one_letter_code
_entity_poly.pdbx_strand_id
1 'polypeptide(L)' 'MDPEILTEKVATQNKKFLVDLKRNENGYYLKVSEWSNSKKSSIFIPAEGVGKMIEVLRKFQDLIQDGEITDIPPSQN' A
#
# COMPACT_ATOMS: atom_id res chain seq x y z
N MET A 1 -12.02 10.75 -14.30
CA MET A 1 -11.04 10.00 -13.46
C MET A 1 -9.66 10.38 -13.96
N ASP A 2 -8.72 10.63 -13.05
CA ASP A 2 -7.36 10.97 -13.45
C ASP A 2 -6.73 9.84 -14.27
N PRO A 3 -5.87 10.12 -15.26
CA PRO A 3 -5.19 9.08 -16.02
C PRO A 3 -4.20 8.29 -15.14
N GLU A 4 -4.11 6.97 -15.35
CA GLU A 4 -2.98 6.19 -14.82
C GLU A 4 -1.71 6.51 -15.61
N ILE A 5 -0.61 6.80 -14.89
CA ILE A 5 0.71 7.02 -15.47
C ILE A 5 1.46 5.69 -15.55
N LEU A 6 1.39 4.91 -14.47
CA LEU A 6 2.01 3.59 -14.36
C LEU A 6 1.12 2.71 -13.47
N THR A 7 1.08 1.42 -13.76
CA THR A 7 0.41 0.43 -12.91
C THR A 7 1.33 -0.75 -12.68
N GLU A 8 1.60 -1.04 -11.41
CA GLU A 8 2.33 -2.22 -10.98
C GLU A 8 1.39 -3.24 -10.32
N LYS A 9 1.70 -4.52 -10.47
CA LYS A 9 0.90 -5.62 -9.91
C LYS A 9 1.65 -6.32 -8.80
N VAL A 10 1.02 -6.43 -7.63
CA VAL A 10 1.49 -7.29 -6.55
C VAL A 10 0.55 -8.49 -6.47
N ALA A 11 1.02 -9.65 -6.91
CA ALA A 11 0.24 -10.88 -6.94
C ALA A 11 0.81 -11.92 -5.98
N THR A 12 -0.05 -12.47 -5.13
CA THR A 12 0.20 -13.68 -4.34
C THR A 12 -0.67 -14.82 -4.89
N GLN A 13 -0.56 -16.02 -4.31
CA GLN A 13 -1.40 -17.16 -4.72
C GLN A 13 -2.91 -16.85 -4.58
N ASN A 14 -3.29 -16.10 -3.54
CA ASN A 14 -4.69 -15.91 -3.17
C ASN A 14 -5.23 -14.50 -3.43
N LYS A 15 -4.34 -13.55 -3.75
CA LYS A 15 -4.74 -12.14 -3.80
C LYS A 15 -3.92 -11.34 -4.81
N LYS A 16 -4.58 -10.36 -5.44
CA LYS A 16 -3.95 -9.45 -6.40
C LYS A 16 -4.23 -8.02 -5.97
N PHE A 17 -3.17 -7.24 -5.88
CA PHE A 17 -3.21 -5.81 -5.70
C PHE A 17 -2.72 -5.12 -6.97
N LEU A 18 -3.36 -4.02 -7.33
CA LEU A 18 -2.88 -3.08 -8.33
C LEU A 18 -2.44 -1.81 -7.61
N VAL A 19 -1.26 -1.31 -7.94
CA VAL A 19 -0.75 -0.04 -7.46
C VAL A 19 -0.62 0.88 -8.65
N ASP A 20 -1.52 1.85 -8.74
CA ASP A 20 -1.56 2.83 -9.82
C ASP A 20 -0.87 4.13 -9.37
N LEU A 21 0.14 4.59 -10.10
CA LEU A 21 0.67 5.94 -10.00
C LEU A 21 -0.18 6.88 -10.85
N LYS A 22 -0.77 7.90 -10.22
CA LYS A 22 -1.67 8.85 -10.87
C LYS A 22 -1.29 10.28 -10.50
N ARG A 23 -1.82 11.25 -11.24
CA ARG A 23 -1.63 12.68 -10.98
C ARG A 23 -2.91 13.45 -11.22
N ASN A 24 -3.23 14.38 -10.33
CA ASN A 24 -4.27 15.38 -10.49
C ASN A 24 -3.71 16.80 -10.26
N GLU A 25 -4.59 17.80 -10.16
CA GLU A 25 -4.22 19.19 -9.92
C GLU A 25 -3.44 19.39 -8.60
N ASN A 26 -3.66 18.52 -7.61
CA ASN A 26 -2.98 18.57 -6.32
C ASN A 26 -1.64 17.81 -6.30
N GLY A 27 -1.24 17.19 -7.42
CA GLY A 27 0.03 16.48 -7.55
C GLY A 27 -0.13 14.97 -7.72
N TYR A 28 0.95 14.24 -7.41
CA TYR A 28 1.00 12.79 -7.57
C TYR A 28 0.36 12.07 -6.38
N TYR A 29 -0.25 10.92 -6.65
CA TYR A 29 -0.74 10.03 -5.61
C TYR A 29 -0.74 8.59 -6.11
N LEU A 30 -0.75 7.64 -5.17
CA LEU A 30 -0.92 6.23 -5.44
C LEU A 30 -2.36 5.81 -5.16
N LYS A 31 -2.93 4.97 -6.02
CA LYS A 31 -4.14 4.22 -5.72
C LYS A 31 -3.77 2.76 -5.57
N VAL A 32 -4.07 2.18 -4.41
CA VAL A 32 -3.87 0.74 -4.16
C VAL A 32 -5.23 0.07 -4.18
N SER A 33 -5.46 -0.80 -5.16
CA SER A 33 -6.70 -1.56 -5.32
C SER A 33 -6.51 -3.03 -5.02
N GLU A 34 -7.39 -3.61 -4.21
CA GLU A 34 -7.48 -5.05 -3.96
C GLU A 34 -8.76 -5.59 -4.61
N TRP A 35 -8.65 -6.74 -5.28
CA TRP A 35 -9.81 -7.57 -5.63
C TRP A 35 -9.90 -8.77 -4.70
N SER A 36 -11.01 -8.89 -3.98
CA SER A 36 -11.35 -10.07 -3.18
C SER A 36 -12.72 -10.58 -3.61
N ASN A 37 -12.74 -11.80 -4.17
CA ASN A 37 -13.93 -12.40 -4.79
C ASN A 37 -14.56 -11.44 -5.82
N SER A 38 -15.65 -10.76 -5.45
CA SER A 38 -16.40 -9.82 -6.29
C SER A 38 -16.37 -8.37 -5.79
N LYS A 39 -15.62 -8.08 -4.73
CA LYS A 39 -15.53 -6.74 -4.13
C LYS A 39 -14.16 -6.13 -4.45
N LYS A 40 -14.19 -4.91 -4.99
CA LYS A 40 -13.01 -4.05 -5.14
C LYS A 40 -12.93 -3.14 -3.94
N SER A 41 -11.81 -3.17 -3.22
CA SER A 41 -11.45 -2.15 -2.23
C SER A 41 -10.34 -1.28 -2.78
N SER A 42 -10.30 0.00 -2.42
CA SER A 42 -9.20 0.89 -2.82
C SER A 42 -8.90 1.93 -1.77
N ILE A 43 -7.61 2.20 -1.58
CA ILE A 43 -7.11 3.32 -0.79
C ILE A 43 -6.30 4.26 -1.68
N PHE A 44 -6.18 5.51 -1.25
CA PHE A 44 -5.40 6.54 -1.92
C PHE A 44 -4.31 7.03 -0.98
N ILE A 45 -3.08 7.15 -1.47
CA ILE A 45 -1.92 7.59 -0.71
C ILE A 45 -1.33 8.80 -1.44
N PRO A 46 -1.46 10.02 -0.89
CA PRO A 46 -0.79 11.20 -1.42
C PRO A 46 0.73 11.03 -1.48
N ALA A 47 1.40 11.68 -2.42
CA ALA A 47 2.85 11.54 -2.62
C ALA A 47 3.67 11.76 -1.34
N GLU A 48 3.28 12.74 -0.53
CA GLU A 48 3.91 13.06 0.75
C GLU A 48 3.81 11.93 1.79
N GLY A 49 2.78 11.08 1.70
CA GLY A 49 2.58 9.94 2.59
C GLY A 49 3.31 8.66 2.14
N VAL A 50 3.80 8.61 0.89
CA VAL A 50 4.39 7.38 0.32
C VAL A 50 5.65 6.96 1.08
N GLY A 51 6.54 7.90 1.39
CA GLY A 51 7.74 7.61 2.17
C GLY A 51 7.42 6.99 3.52
N LYS A 52 6.45 7.57 4.25
CA LYS A 52 6.04 7.05 5.56
C LYS A 52 5.40 5.67 5.48
N MET A 53 4.60 5.42 4.44
CA MET A 53 4.03 4.09 4.19
C MET A 53 5.13 3.05 3.97
N ILE A 54 6.16 3.36 3.17
CA ILE A 54 7.28 2.44 2.91
C ILE A 54 8.03 2.11 4.21
N GLU A 55 8.30 3.09 5.06
CA GLU A 55 8.94 2.86 6.37
C GLU A 55 8.15 1.87 7.23
N VAL A 56 6.82 2.03 7.30
CA VAL A 56 5.94 1.14 8.07
C VAL A 56 5.92 -0.26 7.46
N LEU A 57 5.81 -0.38 6.13
CA LEU A 57 5.81 -1.67 5.44
C LEU A 57 7.14 -2.42 5.63
N ARG A 58 8.28 -1.73 5.58
CA ARG A 58 9.61 -2.32 5.86
C ARG A 58 9.72 -2.80 7.30
N LYS A 59 9.31 -1.97 8.28
CA LYS A 59 9.28 -2.37 9.68
C LYS A 59 8.47 -3.66 9.88
N PHE A 60 7.31 -3.77 9.24
CA PHE A 60 6.48 -4.98 9.34
C PHE A 60 7.09 -6.16 8.59
N GLN A 61 7.76 -5.93 7.46
CA GLN A 61 8.49 -6.98 6.74
C GLN A 61 9.55 -7.62 7.62
N ASP A 62 10.39 -6.81 8.29
CA ASP A 62 11.45 -7.30 9.18
C ASP A 62 10.84 -8.15 10.32
N LEU A 63 9.78 -7.65 10.97
CA LEU A 63 9.06 -8.38 12.03
C LEU A 63 8.45 -9.71 11.56
N ILE A 64 7.95 -9.78 10.32
CA ILE A 64 7.39 -11.01 9.75
C ILE A 64 8.50 -12.03 9.47
N GLN A 65 9.70 -11.57 9.10
CA GLN A 65 10.84 -12.44 8.76
C GLN A 65 11.55 -12.99 10.00
N ASP A 66 11.69 -12.18 11.05
CA ASP A 66 12.44 -12.54 12.26
C ASP A 66 11.66 -13.47 13.21
N GLY A 67 10.36 -13.72 12.95
CA GLY A 67 9.54 -14.69 13.68
C GLY A 67 9.23 -14.32 15.14
N GLU A 68 9.83 -13.26 15.67
CA GLU A 68 9.57 -12.73 17.01
C GLU A 68 8.83 -11.40 16.94
N ILE A 69 7.53 -11.45 17.28
CA ILE A 69 6.75 -10.26 17.65
C ILE A 69 6.95 -10.03 19.15
N THR A 70 8.16 -9.69 19.58
CA THR A 70 8.47 -9.55 21.02
C THR A 70 8.42 -8.12 21.53
N ASP A 71 8.26 -7.13 20.65
CA ASP A 71 8.24 -5.72 21.06
C ASP A 71 7.33 -4.86 20.16
N ILE A 72 6.03 -5.14 20.12
CA ILE A 72 5.06 -4.19 19.53
C ILE A 72 4.94 -3.03 20.52
N PRO A 73 5.43 -1.82 20.19
CA PRO A 73 5.19 -0.66 21.04
C PRO A 73 3.68 -0.46 21.15
N PRO A 74 3.15 -0.16 22.35
CA PRO A 74 1.71 0.01 22.53
C PRO A 74 1.18 1.02 21.51
N SER A 75 0.15 0.61 20.77
CA SER A 75 -0.60 1.42 19.81
C SER A 75 -0.83 2.83 20.35
N GLN A 76 -0.10 3.81 19.83
CA GLN A 76 -0.34 5.22 20.10
C GLN A 76 -1.44 5.69 19.13
N ASN A 77 -2.69 5.37 19.45
CA ASN A 77 -3.87 5.98 18.83
C ASN A 77 -4.54 6.91 19.82
#